data_AF-A0A7V2AI68-F1
#
_entry.id   AF-A0A7V2AI68-F1
#
_cell.length_a   1.000
_cell.length_b   1.000
_cell.length_c   1.000
_cell.angle_alpha   90.00
_cell.angle_beta   90.00
_cell.angle_gamma   90.00
#
_symmetry.space_group_name_H-M   'P 1'
#
loop_
_entity.id
_entity.type
_entity.pdbx_description
1 polymer ?
#
loop_
_entity_poly.entity_id
_entity_poly.type
_entity_poly.pdbx_seq_one_letter_code
_entity_poly.pdbx_strand_id
1 'polypeptide(L)'
;MFSRLFGFLSADMAIDLGTANTLVYVKGRGIVLNEPSVVAIAEFKGKRQVLAVGEEAKQMLGRTPGNIRAIRPLRDGVIADFEVAEEMIKYFIRKVHNRRSFASPLVIICVPSGST
;
A
#
# COMPACT_ATOMS: atom_id res chain seq x y z
N MET A 1 -25.31 -13.87 13.08
CA MET A 1 -26.03 -12.72 13.68
C MET A 1 -25.06 -11.67 14.23
N PHE A 2 -23.99 -12.05 14.95
CA PHE A 2 -22.94 -11.13 15.42
C PHE A 2 -22.16 -10.39 14.32
N SER A 3 -21.96 -10.98 13.15
CA SER A 3 -21.24 -10.37 12.02
C SER A 3 -21.82 -9.04 11.50
N ARG A 4 -23.14 -8.84 11.62
CA ARG A 4 -23.80 -7.59 11.18
C ARG A 4 -23.59 -6.42 12.14
N LEU A 5 -23.44 -6.67 13.44
CA LEU A 5 -23.17 -5.61 14.42
C LEU A 5 -21.71 -5.12 14.33
N PHE A 6 -20.77 -6.03 14.05
CA PHE A 6 -19.36 -5.68 13.83
C PHE A 6 -19.08 -5.06 12.45
N GLY A 7 -19.97 -5.25 11.47
CA GLY A 7 -19.83 -4.65 10.13
C GLY A 7 -19.95 -3.11 10.09
N PHE A 8 -20.50 -2.49 11.13
CA PHE A 8 -20.46 -1.02 11.30
C PHE A 8 -19.12 -0.52 11.88
N LEU A 9 -18.30 -1.42 12.43
CA LEU A 9 -16.95 -1.15 12.95
C LEU A 9 -15.84 -1.66 12.02
N SER A 10 -16.18 -2.37 10.94
CA SER A 10 -15.21 -2.84 9.96
C SER A 10 -14.87 -1.71 8.99
N ALA A 11 -13.58 -1.40 8.88
CA ALA A 11 -13.07 -0.46 7.87
C ALA A 11 -12.93 -1.18 6.53
N ASP A 12 -14.04 -1.67 5.98
CA ASP A 12 -14.07 -2.29 4.65
C ASP A 12 -13.54 -1.28 3.62
N MET A 13 -12.67 -1.76 2.72
CA MET A 13 -11.92 -0.88 1.84
C MET A 13 -11.77 -1.45 0.43
N ALA A 14 -11.63 -0.53 -0.52
CA ALA A 14 -11.20 -0.82 -1.88
C ALA A 14 -9.87 -0.12 -2.14
N ILE A 15 -8.93 -0.83 -2.75
CA ILE A 15 -7.59 -0.33 -3.06
C ILE A 15 -7.40 -0.35 -4.58
N ASP A 16 -7.07 0.80 -5.14
CA ASP A 16 -6.62 0.92 -6.52
C ASP A 16 -5.09 0.91 -6.53
N LEU A 17 -4.50 -0.19 -7.01
CA LEU A 17 -3.06 -0.37 -7.10
C LEU A 17 -2.53 0.10 -8.47
N GLY A 18 -2.45 1.41 -8.63
CA GLY A 18 -1.89 2.03 -9.83
C GLY A 18 -0.36 2.01 -9.86
N THR A 19 0.21 2.02 -11.08
CA THR A 19 1.68 2.10 -11.29
C THR A 19 2.29 3.40 -10.78
N ALA A 20 1.53 4.50 -10.78
CA ALA A 20 1.97 5.80 -10.33
C ALA A 20 1.49 6.15 -8.91
N ASN A 21 0.22 5.90 -8.61
CA ASN A 21 -0.41 6.21 -7.34
C ASN A 21 -1.29 5.04 -6.87
N THR A 22 -1.41 4.92 -5.56
CA THR A 22 -2.32 4.02 -4.88
C THR A 22 -3.40 4.84 -4.19
N LEU A 23 -4.65 4.46 -4.40
CA LEU A 23 -5.79 5.07 -3.75
C LEU A 23 -6.45 4.06 -2.82
N VAL A 24 -6.93 4.53 -1.67
CA VAL A 24 -7.75 3.71 -0.77
C VAL A 24 -9.08 4.40 -0.51
N TYR A 25 -10.14 3.71 -0.87
CA TYR A 25 -11.50 4.06 -0.54
C TYR A 25 -11.94 3.26 0.69
N VAL A 26 -12.55 3.92 1.67
CA VAL A 26 -13.17 3.25 2.82
C VAL A 26 -14.68 3.43 2.75
N LYS A 27 -15.42 2.32 2.93
CA LYS A 27 -16.88 2.31 2.89
C LYS A 27 -17.46 3.36 3.85
N GLY A 28 -18.29 4.25 3.33
CA GLY A 28 -18.91 5.34 4.08
C GLY A 28 -18.01 6.54 4.38
N ARG A 29 -16.73 6.53 3.97
CA ARG A 29 -15.79 7.64 4.16
C ARG A 29 -15.29 8.25 2.85
N GLY A 30 -15.41 7.54 1.72
CA GLY A 30 -14.86 8.00 0.46
C GLY A 30 -13.39 7.61 0.28
N ILE A 31 -12.70 8.32 -0.61
CA ILE A 31 -11.25 8.19 -0.80
C ILE A 31 -10.55 8.83 0.40
N VAL A 32 -9.85 8.03 1.18
CA VAL A 32 -9.13 8.46 2.40
C VAL A 32 -7.62 8.48 2.23
N LEU A 33 -7.12 7.91 1.12
CA LEU A 33 -5.70 7.89 0.77
C LEU A 33 -5.54 8.05 -0.73
N ASN A 34 -4.58 8.87 -1.15
CA ASN A 34 -4.09 9.00 -2.51
C ASN A 34 -2.60 9.33 -2.42
N GLU A 35 -1.75 8.32 -2.55
CA GLU A 35 -0.31 8.47 -2.39
C GLU A 35 0.47 7.81 -3.54
N PRO A 36 1.69 8.27 -3.83
CA PRO A 36 2.54 7.64 -4.83
C PRO A 36 2.79 6.15 -4.55
N SER A 37 2.76 5.32 -5.59
CA SER A 37 3.13 3.90 -5.53
C SER A 37 4.66 3.74 -5.51
N VAL A 38 5.30 4.31 -4.50
CA VAL A 38 6.76 4.36 -4.33
C VAL A 38 7.14 3.85 -2.95
N VAL A 39 8.20 3.05 -2.88
CA VAL A 39 8.77 2.54 -1.64
C VAL A 39 10.26 2.86 -1.62
N ALA A 40 10.74 3.39 -0.49
CA ALA A 40 12.16 3.56 -0.23
C ALA A 40 12.64 2.38 0.63
N ILE A 41 13.64 1.66 0.15
CA ILE A 41 14.26 0.54 0.84
C ILE A 41 15.73 0.82 1.11
N ALA A 42 16.22 0.38 2.27
CA ALA A 42 17.65 0.24 2.54
C ALA A 42 18.05 -1.22 2.46
N GLU A 43 19.24 -1.48 1.94
CA GLU A 43 19.85 -2.80 1.96
C GLU A 43 20.94 -2.86 3.02
N PHE A 44 20.85 -3.84 3.92
CA PHE A 44 21.85 -4.08 4.96
C PHE A 44 22.09 -5.58 5.13
N LYS A 45 23.33 -6.01 4.88
CA LYS A 45 23.74 -7.43 4.98
C LYS A 45 22.81 -8.39 4.21
N GLY A 46 22.41 -7.99 3.00
CA GLY A 46 21.51 -8.77 2.13
C GLY A 46 20.03 -8.77 2.55
N LYS A 47 19.65 -8.00 3.59
CA LYS A 47 18.25 -7.81 3.98
C LYS A 47 17.75 -6.46 3.50
N ARG A 48 16.54 -6.45 2.95
CA ARG A 48 15.83 -5.22 2.56
C ARG A 48 14.99 -4.73 3.73
N GLN A 49 15.10 -3.45 4.05
CA GLN A 49 14.30 -2.78 5.06
C GLN A 49 13.54 -1.63 4.41
N VAL A 50 12.21 -1.61 4.56
CA VAL A 50 11.40 -0.46 4.15
C VAL A 50 11.67 0.72 5.08
N LEU A 51 12.07 1.84 4.50
CA LEU A 51 12.32 3.10 5.21
C LEU A 51 11.13 4.04 5.14
N ALA A 52 10.51 4.15 3.96
CA ALA A 52 9.37 5.02 3.72
C ALA A 52 8.51 4.46 2.58
N VAL A 53 7.24 4.87 2.54
CA VAL A 53 6.27 4.52 1.50
C VAL A 53 5.48 5.78 1.16
N GLY A 54 5.02 5.91 -0.09
CA GLY A 54 4.16 7.03 -0.49
C GLY A 54 4.95 8.30 -0.79
N GLU A 55 4.47 9.42 -0.27
CA GLU A 55 5.03 10.74 -0.60
C GLU A 55 6.48 10.90 -0.08
N GLU A 56 6.77 10.40 1.12
CA GLU A 56 8.12 10.41 1.70
C GLU A 56 9.11 9.62 0.82
N ALA A 57 8.70 8.45 0.33
CA ALA A 57 9.52 7.64 -0.57
C ALA A 57 9.71 8.31 -1.94
N LYS A 58 8.68 8.97 -2.46
CA LYS A 58 8.75 9.70 -3.73
C LYS A 58 9.75 10.85 -3.67
N GLN A 59 9.84 11.57 -2.56
CA GLN A 59 10.82 12.65 -2.38
C GLN A 59 12.28 12.17 -2.46
N MET A 60 12.51 10.87 -2.20
CA MET A 60 13.82 10.24 -2.28
C MET A 60 14.20 9.81 -3.71
N LEU A 61 13.27 9.80 -4.67
CA LEU A 61 13.57 9.39 -6.05
C LEU A 61 14.69 10.23 -6.66
N GLY A 62 15.75 9.56 -7.10
CA GLY A 62 16.94 10.22 -7.67
C GLY A 62 17.80 10.99 -6.66
N ARG A 63 17.52 10.87 -5.36
CA ARG A 63 18.18 11.61 -4.27
C ARG A 63 18.64 10.71 -3.12
N THR A 64 18.73 9.39 -3.34
CA THR A 64 19.14 8.44 -2.31
C THR A 64 20.66 8.27 -2.22
N PRO A 65 21.24 8.15 -1.00
CA PRO A 65 22.62 7.71 -0.82
C PRO A 65 22.75 6.20 -1.09
N GLY A 66 23.97 5.73 -1.36
CA GLY A 66 24.26 4.47 -2.06
C GLY A 66 23.43 3.22 -1.70
N ASN A 67 23.20 2.94 -0.41
CA ASN A 67 22.48 1.72 0.01
C ASN A 67 20.95 1.90 0.11
N ILE A 68 20.43 3.09 -0.21
CA ILE A 68 19.00 3.39 -0.23
C ILE A 68 18.53 3.45 -1.68
N ARG A 69 17.38 2.83 -1.97
CA ARG A 69 16.75 2.84 -3.28
C ARG A 69 15.28 3.19 -3.14
N ALA A 70 14.84 4.21 -3.86
CA ALA A 70 13.41 4.48 -4.05
C ALA A 70 12.94 3.80 -5.34
N ILE A 71 11.95 2.91 -5.23
CA ILE A 71 11.49 2.03 -6.31
C ILE A 71 9.97 2.08 -6.43
N ARG A 72 9.48 1.85 -7.65
CA ARG A 72 8.06 1.59 -7.92
C ARG A 72 7.87 0.09 -8.07
N PRO A 73 7.17 -0.58 -7.14
CA PRO A 73 6.98 -2.03 -7.22
C PRO A 73 5.98 -2.45 -8.30
N LEU A 74 5.18 -1.50 -8.79
CA LEU A 74 4.23 -1.68 -9.89
C LEU A 74 4.74 -0.94 -11.12
N ARG A 75 4.92 -1.65 -12.24
CA ARG A 75 5.41 -1.07 -13.49
C ARG A 75 4.66 -1.67 -14.66
N ASP A 76 4.22 -0.83 -15.60
CA ASP A 76 3.53 -1.27 -16.84
C ASP A 76 2.35 -2.24 -16.59
N GLY A 77 1.65 -2.08 -15.46
CA GLY A 77 0.52 -2.90 -15.06
C GLY A 77 0.86 -4.25 -14.41
N VAL A 78 2.15 -4.53 -14.16
CA VAL A 78 2.61 -5.75 -13.50
C VAL A 78 3.31 -5.45 -12.17
N ILE A 79 3.33 -6.46 -11.29
CA ILE A 79 4.14 -6.44 -10.06
C ILE A 79 5.58 -6.80 -10.44
N ALA A 80 6.48 -5.82 -10.36
CA ALA A 80 7.90 -6.02 -10.66
C ALA A 80 8.70 -6.53 -9.44
N ASP A 81 8.20 -6.29 -8.23
CA ASP A 81 8.80 -6.78 -6.98
C ASP A 81 7.69 -7.10 -5.97
N PHE A 82 7.45 -8.40 -5.73
CA PHE A 82 6.36 -8.88 -4.87
C PHE A 82 6.55 -8.52 -3.40
N GLU A 83 7.78 -8.63 -2.88
CA GLU A 83 8.09 -8.34 -1.48
C GLU A 83 7.84 -6.86 -1.18
N VAL A 84 8.29 -5.99 -2.08
CA VAL A 84 8.11 -4.54 -1.94
C VAL A 84 6.65 -4.14 -2.16
N ALA A 85 5.95 -4.75 -3.11
CA ALA A 85 4.52 -4.52 -3.32
C ALA A 85 3.70 -4.91 -2.08
N GLU A 86 3.99 -6.06 -1.49
CA GLU A 86 3.33 -6.53 -0.28
C GLU A 86 3.52 -5.55 0.89
N GLU A 87 4.74 -5.08 1.14
CA GLU A 87 4.99 -4.11 2.21
C GLU A 87 4.34 -2.76 1.94
N MET A 88 4.29 -2.31 0.67
CA MET A 88 3.54 -1.11 0.28
C MET A 88 2.05 -1.23 0.59
N ILE A 89 1.43 -2.35 0.20
CA ILE A 89 0.00 -2.62 0.46
C ILE A 89 -0.27 -2.68 1.96
N LYS A 90 0.55 -3.41 2.73
CA LYS A 90 0.44 -3.47 4.19
C LYS A 90 0.56 -2.09 4.82
N TYR A 91 1.48 -1.26 4.35
CA TYR A 91 1.65 0.11 4.84
C TYR A 91 0.37 0.94 4.63
N PHE A 92 -0.18 0.96 3.41
CA PHE A 92 -1.38 1.74 3.12
C PHE A 92 -2.61 1.25 3.89
N ILE A 93 -2.80 -0.07 4.00
CA ILE A 93 -3.87 -0.65 4.84
C ILE A 93 -3.71 -0.20 6.30
N ARG A 94 -2.50 -0.31 6.87
CA ARG A 94 -2.23 0.12 8.26
C ARG A 94 -2.39 1.63 8.46
N LYS A 95 -2.10 2.45 7.45
CA LYS A 95 -2.23 3.91 7.50
C LYS A 95 -3.69 4.34 7.58
N VAL A 96 -4.59 3.63 6.90
CA VAL A 96 -6.04 3.93 6.92
C VAL A 96 -6.80 3.20 8.02
N HIS A 97 -6.30 2.06 8.50
CA HIS A 97 -6.98 1.21 9.47
C HIS A 97 -6.65 1.62 10.91
N ASN A 98 -7.68 1.92 11.71
CA ASN A 98 -7.50 2.26 13.11
C ASN A 98 -7.32 0.98 13.95
N ARG A 99 -6.13 0.79 14.53
CA ARG A 99 -5.70 -0.40 15.32
C ARG A 99 -6.61 -0.78 16.51
N ARG A 100 -7.62 0.04 16.85
CA ARG A 100 -8.57 -0.21 17.94
C ARG A 100 -9.70 -1.17 17.57
N SER A 101 -9.86 -1.53 16.30
CA SER A 101 -10.89 -2.44 15.85
C SER A 101 -10.37 -3.88 15.81
N PHE A 102 -11.00 -4.81 16.53
CA PHE A 102 -10.80 -6.27 16.38
C PHE A 102 -11.48 -6.80 15.10
N ALA A 103 -11.76 -5.94 14.12
CA ALA A 103 -12.43 -6.32 12.89
C ALA A 103 -11.44 -6.77 11.82
N SER A 104 -11.79 -7.83 11.10
CA SER A 104 -11.15 -8.24 9.86
C SER A 104 -11.89 -7.57 8.69
N PRO A 105 -11.38 -6.44 8.14
CA PRO A 105 -12.08 -5.73 7.07
C PRO A 105 -12.10 -6.56 5.79
N LEU A 106 -13.17 -6.44 5.01
CA LEU A 106 -13.18 -6.90 3.63
C LEU A 106 -12.32 -5.95 2.79
N VAL A 107 -11.41 -6.50 1.98
CA VAL A 107 -10.55 -5.72 1.07
C VAL A 107 -10.83 -6.12 -0.36
N ILE A 108 -11.14 -5.13 -1.20
CA ILE A 108 -11.24 -5.27 -2.66
C ILE A 108 -10.00 -4.61 -3.27
N ILE A 109 -9.38 -5.25 -4.26
CA ILE A 109 -8.21 -4.71 -4.96
C ILE A 109 -8.53 -4.63 -6.45
N CYS A 110 -8.32 -3.46 -7.06
CA CYS A 110 -8.35 -3.31 -8.50
C CYS A 110 -7.04 -3.82 -9.10
N VAL A 111 -7.14 -4.70 -10.10
CA VAL A 111 -6.00 -5.22 -10.85
C VAL A 111 -6.19 -4.93 -12.34
N PRO A 112 -5.12 -4.65 -13.10
CA PRO A 112 -5.20 -4.47 -14.55
C PRO A 112 -5.74 -5.73 -15.23
N SER A 113 -6.52 -5.57 -16.31
CA SER A 113 -7.11 -6.73 -17.02
C SER A 113 -6.08 -7.69 -17.62
N GLY A 114 -4.86 -7.21 -17.87
CA GLY A 114 -3.73 -7.99 -18.39
C GLY A 114 -2.77 -8.49 -17.32
N SER A 115 -3.12 -8.41 -16.04
CA SER A 115 -2.29 -9.00 -14.98
C SER A 115 -2.30 -10.52 -15.10
N THR A 116 -1.14 -11.12 -15.31
CA THR A 116 -0.90 -12.57 -15.32
C THR A 116 -0.04 -12.99 -14.15
#